data_AF-A0A8T9QGC8-F1
#
_entry.id   AF-A0A8T9QGC8-F1
#
_cell.length_a   1.000
_cell.length_b   1.000
_cell.length_c   1.000
_cell.angle_alpha   90.00
_cell.angle_beta   90.00
_cell.angle_gamma   90.00
#
_symmetry.space_group_name_H-M   'P 1'
#
loop_
_entity.id
_entity.type
_entity.pdbx_description
1 polymer ?
#
loop_
_entity_poly.entity_id
_entity_poly.type
_entity_poly.pdbx_seq_one_letter_code
_entity_poly.pdbx_strand_id
1 'polypeptide(L)'
;MQGSPAEINTNRAAIEAFVANPSFKWHPDKGSSERTPAQIHLTTEVQLTDIIKLLRSYVYLGTSDTDNLGYVYLSTDDADAFDMLADNLEAYSKANPAATGVAYQMSPVPRERTASNGKLKQGPLFQGRNPSKEEGKAIYPGDTEIKDKGRFSIQIHRLRIKATKTAPAYDSFVLAVWVPSEAASEMVKLENE
;
A
#
# COMPACT_ATOMS: atom_id res chain seq x y z
N MET A 1 -14.44 -0.68 -18.13
CA MET A 1 -13.90 0.69 -18.22
C MET A 1 -12.49 0.65 -17.66
N GLN A 2 -11.53 1.15 -18.44
CA GLN A 2 -10.08 0.97 -18.35
C GLN A 2 -9.45 1.51 -17.06
N GLY A 3 -8.41 0.85 -16.53
CA GLY A 3 -7.20 1.48 -15.98
C GLY A 3 -6.39 2.21 -17.07
N SER A 4 -6.75 3.45 -17.37
CA SER A 4 -6.13 4.39 -18.29
C SER A 4 -4.91 5.10 -17.66
N PRO A 5 -4.02 5.71 -18.48
CA PRO A 5 -2.96 6.59 -17.99
C PRO A 5 -3.48 7.68 -17.04
N ALA A 6 -4.72 8.14 -17.21
CA ALA A 6 -5.33 9.14 -16.36
C ALA A 6 -5.50 8.64 -14.92
N GLU A 7 -5.92 7.40 -14.68
CA GLU A 7 -6.08 6.89 -13.31
C GLU A 7 -4.76 6.54 -12.65
N ILE A 8 -3.79 6.04 -13.41
CA ILE A 8 -2.42 5.88 -12.90
C ILE A 8 -1.88 7.25 -12.45
N ASN A 9 -2.16 8.32 -13.21
CA ASN A 9 -1.80 9.67 -12.82
C ASN A 9 -2.61 10.17 -11.62
N THR A 10 -3.90 9.84 -11.50
CA THR A 10 -4.72 10.15 -10.33
C THR A 10 -4.17 9.50 -9.07
N ASN A 11 -3.89 8.19 -9.10
CA ASN A 11 -3.32 7.46 -7.96
C ASN A 11 -1.94 7.99 -7.60
N ARG A 12 -1.13 8.33 -8.61
CA ARG A 12 0.17 8.97 -8.40
C ARG A 12 0.01 10.31 -7.67
N ALA A 13 -0.88 11.18 -8.16
CA ALA A 13 -1.13 12.47 -7.55
C ALA A 13 -1.66 12.36 -6.12
N ALA A 14 -2.57 11.41 -5.86
CA ALA A 14 -3.11 11.16 -4.52
C ALA A 14 -2.01 10.73 -3.53
N ILE A 15 -1.15 9.79 -3.94
CA ILE A 15 -0.03 9.31 -3.12
C ILE A 15 1.02 10.40 -2.92
N GLU A 16 1.40 11.11 -3.97
CA GLU A 16 2.38 12.20 -3.87
C GLU A 16 1.88 13.32 -2.95
N ALA A 17 0.59 13.69 -3.04
CA ALA A 17 -0.02 14.66 -2.14
C ALA A 17 -0.05 14.18 -0.69
N PHE A 18 -0.37 12.90 -0.45
CA PHE A 18 -0.32 12.30 0.88
C PHE A 18 1.11 12.34 1.44
N VAL A 19 2.08 11.88 0.67
CA VAL A 19 3.49 11.83 1.07
C VAL A 19 4.06 13.22 1.36
N ALA A 20 3.73 14.21 0.54
CA ALA A 20 4.24 15.57 0.64
C ALA A 20 3.50 16.42 1.70
N ASN A 21 2.55 15.84 2.44
CA ASN A 21 1.84 16.55 3.50
C ASN A 21 2.84 17.09 4.55
N PRO A 22 2.93 18.40 4.77
CA PRO A 22 3.96 19.01 5.64
C PRO A 22 3.79 18.66 7.13
N SER A 23 2.60 18.20 7.52
CA SER A 23 2.32 17.71 8.87
C SER A 23 3.01 16.38 9.15
N PHE A 24 3.31 15.59 8.11
CA PHE A 24 3.94 14.27 8.28
C PHE A 24 5.43 14.41 8.54
N LYS A 25 5.92 13.65 9.53
CA LYS A 25 7.32 13.68 9.99
C LYS A 25 7.97 12.35 9.66
N TRP A 26 8.25 12.16 8.38
CA TRP A 26 8.93 10.97 7.88
C TRP A 26 10.32 10.81 8.49
N HIS A 27 10.59 9.62 9.02
CA HIS A 27 11.90 9.23 9.52
C HIS A 27 12.16 7.76 9.21
N PRO A 28 13.42 7.28 9.23
CA PRO A 28 13.70 5.86 9.04
C PRO A 28 12.95 4.97 10.03
N ASP A 29 12.43 3.84 9.55
CA ASP A 29 11.81 2.82 10.39
C ASP A 29 12.85 2.12 11.28
N LYS A 30 12.39 1.49 12.36
CA LYS A 30 13.28 0.71 13.23
C LYS A 30 13.69 -0.57 12.49
N GLY A 31 15.00 -0.83 12.45
CA GLY A 31 15.54 -1.97 11.73
C GLY A 31 16.95 -2.34 12.11
N SER A 32 17.43 -3.49 11.62
CA SER A 32 18.84 -3.84 11.73
C SER A 32 19.69 -2.83 10.96
N SER A 33 20.83 -2.44 11.52
CA SER A 33 21.84 -1.63 10.83
C SER A 33 22.44 -2.34 9.61
N GLU A 34 22.27 -3.65 9.50
CA GLU A 34 22.71 -4.46 8.35
C GLU A 34 21.73 -4.45 7.17
N ARG A 35 20.60 -3.73 7.28
CA ARG A 35 19.66 -3.57 6.18
C ARG A 35 20.35 -2.87 5.01
N THR A 36 20.18 -3.42 3.82
CA THR A 36 20.57 -2.75 2.58
C THR A 36 19.76 -1.46 2.37
N PRO A 37 20.22 -0.49 1.57
CA PRO A 37 19.45 0.72 1.29
C PRO A 37 18.02 0.47 0.78
N ALA A 38 17.79 -0.62 0.03
CA ALA A 38 16.46 -1.00 -0.45
C ALA A 38 15.53 -1.59 0.65
N GLN A 39 16.09 -1.96 1.80
CA GLN A 39 15.39 -2.51 2.97
C GLN A 39 15.15 -1.46 4.07
N ILE A 40 15.67 -0.24 3.89
CA ILE A 40 15.41 0.88 4.80
C ILE A 40 14.12 1.57 4.32
N HIS A 41 13.19 1.80 5.25
CA HIS A 41 11.90 2.41 4.95
C HIS A 41 11.76 3.72 5.70
N LEU A 42 10.90 4.60 5.20
CA LEU A 42 10.47 5.76 5.97
C LEU A 42 9.12 5.45 6.60
N THR A 43 8.91 5.94 7.82
CA THR A 43 7.66 5.80 8.56
C THR A 43 7.25 7.15 9.12
N THR A 44 5.95 7.35 9.26
CA THR A 44 5.36 8.50 9.96
C THR A 44 4.06 8.08 10.62
N GLU A 45 3.76 8.69 11.76
CA GLU A 45 2.41 8.66 12.32
C GLU A 45 1.51 9.62 11.54
N VAL A 46 0.24 9.25 11.37
CA VAL A 46 -0.79 10.02 10.66
C VAL A 46 -2.13 9.91 11.38
N GLN A 47 -3.03 10.86 11.14
CA GLN A 47 -4.42 10.71 11.58
C GLN A 47 -5.09 9.62 10.74
N LEU A 48 -6.02 8.86 11.36
CA LEU A 48 -6.76 7.84 10.60
C LEU A 48 -7.57 8.45 9.45
N THR A 49 -8.03 9.69 9.61
CA THR A 49 -8.72 10.47 8.57
C THR A 49 -7.87 10.73 7.34
N ASP A 50 -6.55 10.87 7.49
CA ASP A 50 -5.64 11.03 6.35
C ASP A 50 -5.51 9.72 5.56
N ILE A 51 -5.47 8.57 6.24
CA ILE A 51 -5.47 7.24 5.61
C ILE A 51 -6.78 7.03 4.85
N ILE A 52 -7.92 7.33 5.47
CA ILE A 52 -9.25 7.23 4.84
C ILE A 52 -9.30 8.07 3.57
N LYS A 53 -8.89 9.34 3.65
CA LYS A 53 -8.87 10.25 2.50
C LYS A 53 -8.00 9.70 1.36
N LEU A 54 -6.85 9.10 1.68
CA LEU A 54 -6.00 8.47 0.69
C LEU A 54 -6.70 7.28 0.03
N LEU A 55 -7.30 6.37 0.82
CA LEU A 55 -8.01 5.20 0.28
C LEU A 55 -9.14 5.62 -0.68
N ARG A 56 -9.93 6.63 -0.31
CA ARG A 56 -11.01 7.20 -1.16
C ARG A 56 -10.51 7.89 -2.42
N SER A 57 -9.30 8.42 -2.39
CA SER A 57 -8.69 9.09 -3.55
C SER A 57 -7.99 8.11 -4.49
N TYR A 58 -7.83 6.85 -4.06
CA TYR A 58 -7.18 5.81 -4.84
C TYR A 58 -8.20 5.09 -5.71
N VAL A 59 -8.00 5.14 -7.02
CA VAL A 59 -8.90 4.54 -8.02
C VAL A 59 -8.47 3.10 -8.30
N TYR A 60 -9.35 2.14 -7.97
CA TYR A 60 -9.22 0.73 -8.31
C TYR A 60 -10.18 0.40 -9.45
N LEU A 61 -9.69 -0.11 -10.58
CA LEU A 61 -10.56 -0.45 -11.71
C LEU A 61 -10.24 -1.83 -12.29
N GLY A 62 -11.30 -2.62 -12.43
CA GLY A 62 -11.32 -3.83 -13.23
C GLY A 62 -12.04 -3.62 -14.57
N THR A 63 -11.55 -4.31 -15.59
CA THR A 63 -12.11 -4.26 -16.95
C THR A 63 -11.64 -5.44 -17.78
N SER A 64 -12.50 -5.86 -18.70
CA SER A 64 -12.51 -7.13 -19.42
C SER A 64 -11.60 -7.23 -20.64
N ASP A 65 -10.74 -6.25 -20.91
CA ASP A 65 -9.95 -6.20 -22.15
C ASP A 65 -8.46 -5.95 -21.83
N THR A 66 -7.76 -7.04 -21.51
CA THR A 66 -6.40 -7.02 -20.92
C THR A 66 -5.27 -7.04 -21.94
N ASP A 67 -5.58 -7.19 -23.22
CA ASP A 67 -4.59 -7.69 -24.19
C ASP A 67 -3.90 -6.57 -25.00
N ASN A 68 -4.48 -5.36 -25.04
CA ASN A 68 -4.04 -4.31 -25.98
C ASN A 68 -3.51 -3.00 -25.38
N LEU A 69 -3.56 -2.78 -24.06
CA LEU A 69 -3.36 -1.42 -23.50
C LEU A 69 -2.03 -1.18 -22.79
N GLY A 70 -1.22 -2.21 -22.51
CA GLY A 70 0.11 -2.01 -21.93
C GLY A 70 0.13 -1.46 -20.49
N TYR A 71 -0.98 -1.58 -19.75
CA TYR A 71 -1.11 -1.21 -18.35
C TYR A 71 -1.61 -2.38 -17.48
N VAL A 72 -1.48 -2.21 -16.16
CA VAL A 72 -1.83 -3.18 -15.12
C VAL A 72 -3.06 -2.71 -14.38
N TYR A 73 -3.99 -3.65 -14.19
CA TYR A 73 -5.26 -3.50 -13.53
C TYR A 73 -5.21 -4.23 -12.17
N LEU A 74 -5.86 -3.66 -11.16
CA LEU A 74 -6.20 -4.37 -9.93
C LEU A 74 -7.60 -4.97 -10.14
N SER A 75 -7.88 -6.15 -9.58
CA SER A 75 -9.15 -6.83 -9.90
C SER A 75 -10.35 -6.05 -9.34
N THR A 76 -11.54 -6.21 -9.94
CA THR A 76 -12.79 -5.62 -9.41
C THR A 76 -13.05 -6.03 -7.96
N ASP A 77 -12.71 -7.27 -7.61
CA ASP A 77 -12.89 -7.83 -6.27
C ASP A 77 -12.02 -7.11 -5.23
N ASP A 78 -10.84 -6.60 -5.66
CA ASP A 78 -10.00 -5.78 -4.80
C ASP A 78 -10.61 -4.38 -4.61
N ALA A 79 -11.24 -3.80 -5.64
CA ALA A 79 -11.85 -2.47 -5.56
C ALA A 79 -12.98 -2.43 -4.52
N ASP A 80 -13.91 -3.39 -4.59
CA ASP A 80 -15.04 -3.48 -3.65
C ASP A 80 -14.54 -3.70 -2.21
N ALA A 81 -13.50 -4.51 -2.03
CA ALA A 81 -12.90 -4.74 -0.72
C ALA A 81 -12.25 -3.46 -0.14
N PHE A 82 -11.64 -2.63 -0.97
CA PHE A 82 -11.04 -1.36 -0.56
C PHE A 82 -12.07 -0.29 -0.22
N ASP A 83 -13.18 -0.21 -0.97
CA ASP A 83 -14.28 0.70 -0.66
C ASP A 83 -14.99 0.30 0.64
N MET A 84 -15.30 -0.99 0.82
CA MET A 84 -15.85 -1.51 2.07
C MET A 84 -14.91 -1.26 3.26
N LEU A 85 -13.61 -1.42 3.06
CA LEU A 85 -12.61 -1.09 4.07
C LEU A 85 -12.66 0.41 4.42
N ALA A 86 -12.73 1.30 3.43
CA ALA A 86 -12.81 2.74 3.67
C ALA A 86 -14.11 3.14 4.41
N ASP A 87 -15.26 2.57 4.05
CA ASP A 87 -16.54 2.75 4.74
C ASP A 87 -16.43 2.36 6.23
N ASN A 88 -15.88 1.16 6.49
CA ASN A 88 -15.69 0.65 7.84
C ASN A 88 -14.69 1.50 8.65
N LEU A 89 -13.62 2.00 8.02
CA LEU A 89 -12.69 2.94 8.67
C LEU A 89 -13.37 4.27 9.01
N GLU A 90 -14.27 4.78 8.17
CA GLU A 90 -15.01 6.01 8.47
C GLU A 90 -15.93 5.83 9.67
N ALA A 91 -16.66 4.73 9.74
CA ALA A 91 -17.49 4.40 10.90
C ALA A 91 -16.63 4.29 12.18
N TYR A 92 -15.54 3.53 12.11
CA TYR A 92 -14.60 3.39 13.23
C TYR A 92 -13.99 4.73 13.65
N SER A 93 -13.58 5.57 12.69
CA SER A 93 -12.98 6.88 12.96
C SER A 93 -13.96 7.86 13.58
N LYS A 94 -15.27 7.73 13.33
CA LYS A 94 -16.30 8.53 14.00
C LYS A 94 -16.45 8.13 15.47
N ALA A 95 -16.43 6.83 15.76
CA ALA A 95 -16.45 6.31 17.13
C ALA A 95 -15.14 6.61 17.88
N ASN A 96 -14.02 6.67 17.15
CA ASN A 96 -12.66 6.84 17.68
C ASN A 96 -11.96 8.07 17.04
N PRO A 97 -12.38 9.31 17.35
CA PRO A 97 -11.89 10.51 16.66
C PRO A 97 -10.40 10.81 16.91
N ALA A 98 -9.83 10.26 17.99
CA ALA A 98 -8.42 10.36 18.31
C ALA A 98 -7.56 9.24 17.70
N ALA A 99 -8.16 8.32 16.92
CA ALA A 99 -7.43 7.21 16.34
C ALA A 99 -6.35 7.69 15.36
N THR A 100 -5.15 7.14 15.51
CA THR A 100 -4.01 7.36 14.62
C THR A 100 -3.63 6.08 13.90
N GLY A 101 -2.87 6.23 12.82
CA GLY A 101 -2.28 5.13 12.07
C GLY A 101 -0.80 5.38 11.77
N VAL A 102 -0.20 4.43 11.07
CA VAL A 102 1.20 4.50 10.65
C VAL A 102 1.31 4.30 9.14
N ALA A 103 1.95 5.23 8.46
CA ALA A 103 2.26 5.08 7.05
C ALA A 103 3.73 4.72 6.88
N TYR A 104 4.00 3.74 6.00
CA TYR A 104 5.33 3.32 5.62
C TYR A 104 5.57 3.60 4.14
N GLN A 105 6.66 4.28 3.80
CA GLN A 105 7.20 4.31 2.44
C GLN A 105 8.22 3.19 2.28
N MET A 106 7.82 2.18 1.52
CA MET A 106 8.60 0.98 1.30
C MET A 106 9.62 1.24 0.20
N SER A 107 10.90 1.09 0.53
CA SER A 107 12.07 1.32 -0.34
C SER A 107 12.03 2.67 -1.07
N PRO A 108 12.95 3.61 -0.81
CA PRO A 108 12.98 4.88 -1.54
C PRO A 108 13.25 4.72 -3.06
N VAL A 109 13.73 3.55 -3.49
CA VAL A 109 14.01 3.23 -4.90
C VAL A 109 12.85 2.44 -5.52
N PRO A 110 12.37 2.81 -6.72
CA PRO A 110 11.34 2.07 -7.43
C PRO A 110 11.74 0.62 -7.68
N ARG A 111 10.83 -0.31 -7.42
CA ARG A 111 11.04 -1.74 -7.67
C ARG A 111 10.53 -2.11 -9.06
N GLU A 112 11.36 -2.70 -9.90
CA GLU A 112 10.92 -3.16 -11.23
C GLU A 112 10.00 -4.37 -11.13
N ARG A 113 8.87 -4.35 -11.85
CA ARG A 113 7.89 -5.43 -11.87
C ARG A 113 7.37 -5.69 -13.27
N THR A 114 7.04 -6.96 -13.54
CA THR A 114 6.37 -7.37 -14.77
C THR A 114 4.94 -7.75 -14.46
N ALA A 115 4.04 -7.35 -15.34
CA ALA A 115 2.66 -7.80 -15.30
C ALA A 115 2.32 -8.70 -16.48
N SER A 116 1.25 -9.47 -16.32
CA SER A 116 0.71 -10.39 -17.31
C SER A 116 -0.79 -10.45 -17.15
N ASN A 117 -1.53 -10.43 -18.26
CA ASN A 117 -3.00 -10.50 -18.28
C ASN A 117 -3.63 -9.45 -17.36
N GLY A 118 -3.09 -8.23 -17.42
CA GLY A 118 -3.55 -7.14 -16.58
C GLY A 118 -3.23 -7.27 -15.09
N LYS A 119 -2.58 -8.32 -14.59
CA LYS A 119 -2.23 -8.47 -13.17
C LYS A 119 -0.73 -8.39 -12.97
N LEU A 120 -0.29 -7.84 -11.83
CA LEU A 120 1.09 -8.06 -11.38
C LEU A 120 1.30 -9.58 -11.24
N LYS A 121 2.36 -10.14 -11.83
CA LYS A 121 2.64 -11.57 -11.66
C LYS A 121 2.75 -11.87 -10.15
N GLN A 122 1.90 -12.78 -9.65
CA GLN A 122 1.86 -13.16 -8.24
C GLN A 122 3.27 -13.56 -7.79
N GLY A 123 3.75 -12.98 -6.67
CA GLY A 123 5.02 -13.39 -6.08
C GLY A 123 5.80 -12.32 -5.31
N PRO A 124 5.89 -11.03 -5.74
CA PRO A 124 6.72 -10.10 -4.97
C PRO A 124 6.23 -8.64 -4.97
N LEU A 125 5.00 -8.31 -4.58
CA LEU A 125 4.80 -6.95 -4.02
C LEU A 125 5.74 -6.82 -2.82
N PHE A 126 5.67 -7.82 -1.96
CA PHE A 126 6.45 -7.95 -0.74
C PHE A 126 7.82 -8.57 -0.99
N GLN A 127 8.86 -7.93 -0.46
CA GLN A 127 10.17 -8.56 -0.29
C GLN A 127 10.12 -9.54 0.89
N GLY A 128 10.63 -10.75 0.68
CA GLY A 128 10.69 -11.79 1.70
C GLY A 128 11.74 -11.51 2.78
N ARG A 129 11.69 -12.31 3.85
CA ARG A 129 12.60 -12.26 4.99
C ARG A 129 14.06 -12.47 4.57
N ASN A 130 14.96 -11.67 5.12
CA ASN A 130 16.41 -11.85 5.06
C ASN A 130 16.92 -12.32 6.45
N PRO A 131 17.22 -13.61 6.65
CA PRO A 131 17.71 -14.11 7.93
C PRO A 131 19.10 -13.56 8.27
N SER A 132 19.39 -13.33 9.55
CA SER A 132 20.77 -13.06 9.97
C SER A 132 21.59 -14.34 9.95
N LYS A 133 22.92 -14.19 9.87
CA LYS A 133 23.86 -15.32 10.00
C LYS A 133 23.91 -15.89 11.42
N GLU A 134 23.53 -15.10 12.43
CA GLU A 134 23.31 -15.55 13.80
C GLU A 134 21.89 -16.11 13.94
N GLU A 135 21.72 -17.28 14.56
CA GLU A 135 20.44 -17.98 14.67
C GLU A 135 19.35 -17.12 15.37
N GLY A 136 18.15 -17.11 14.78
CA GLY A 136 16.94 -16.59 15.42
C GLY A 136 16.56 -15.15 15.10
N LYS A 137 17.48 -14.30 14.60
CA LYS A 137 17.16 -12.91 14.18
C LYS A 137 17.08 -12.79 12.65
N ALA A 138 16.37 -11.77 12.18
CA ALA A 138 16.31 -11.44 10.75
C ALA A 138 16.90 -10.04 10.57
N ILE A 139 17.83 -9.89 9.62
CA ILE A 139 18.30 -8.57 9.17
C ILE A 139 17.11 -7.77 8.63
N TYR A 140 16.26 -8.45 7.87
CA TYR A 140 15.03 -7.91 7.32
C TYR A 140 13.88 -8.88 7.57
N PRO A 141 12.80 -8.49 8.27
CA PRO A 141 11.73 -9.42 8.62
C PRO A 141 10.85 -9.80 7.41
N GLY A 142 10.91 -9.01 6.33
CA GLY A 142 10.02 -9.12 5.18
C GLY A 142 8.92 -8.05 5.24
N ASP A 143 8.47 -7.57 4.08
CA ASP A 143 7.51 -6.45 4.01
C ASP A 143 6.20 -6.79 4.74
N THR A 144 5.76 -8.05 4.72
CA THR A 144 4.51 -8.48 5.40
C THR A 144 4.53 -8.27 6.91
N GLU A 145 5.71 -8.14 7.50
CA GLU A 145 5.92 -7.89 8.92
C GLU A 145 6.15 -6.40 9.25
N ILE A 146 6.23 -5.52 8.23
CA ILE A 146 6.37 -4.07 8.41
C ILE A 146 4.99 -3.44 8.59
N LYS A 147 4.47 -3.53 9.81
CA LYS A 147 3.16 -3.01 10.19
C LYS A 147 3.14 -2.64 11.65
N ASP A 148 2.29 -1.70 12.02
CA ASP A 148 1.99 -1.46 13.43
C ASP A 148 0.95 -2.49 13.89
N LYS A 149 1.23 -3.23 14.96
CA LYS A 149 0.34 -4.29 15.45
C LYS A 149 -0.86 -3.76 16.23
N GLY A 150 -0.75 -2.57 16.80
CA GLY A 150 -1.81 -1.94 17.60
C GLY A 150 -2.63 -0.92 16.83
N ARG A 151 -2.12 -0.43 15.70
CA ARG A 151 -2.77 0.64 14.91
C ARG A 151 -2.95 0.24 13.46
N PHE A 152 -3.86 0.95 12.78
CA PHE A 152 -3.94 0.89 11.33
C PHE A 152 -2.60 1.23 10.73
N SER A 153 -2.19 0.48 9.71
CA SER A 153 -1.02 0.87 8.96
C SER A 153 -1.16 0.65 7.47
N ILE A 154 -0.50 1.51 6.71
CA ILE A 154 -0.42 1.42 5.25
C ILE A 154 1.03 1.33 4.83
N GLN A 155 1.28 0.54 3.80
CA GLN A 155 2.54 0.51 3.08
C GLN A 155 2.33 1.10 1.69
N ILE A 156 3.18 2.05 1.34
CA ILE A 156 3.23 2.70 0.04
C ILE A 156 4.43 2.13 -0.71
N HIS A 157 4.17 1.35 -1.75
CA HIS A 157 5.20 0.75 -2.59
C HIS A 157 5.32 1.53 -3.90
N ARG A 158 6.53 2.00 -4.23
CA ARG A 158 6.81 2.57 -5.55
C ARG A 158 7.29 1.49 -6.52
N LEU A 159 6.56 1.30 -7.61
CA LEU A 159 6.84 0.29 -8.61
C LEU A 159 7.16 0.93 -9.97
N ARG A 160 8.11 0.33 -10.69
CA ARG A 160 8.33 0.57 -12.12
C ARG A 160 7.81 -0.66 -12.86
N ILE A 161 6.67 -0.51 -13.53
CA ILE A 161 5.89 -1.61 -14.08
C ILE A 161 6.14 -1.75 -15.57
N LYS A 162 6.46 -2.96 -16.02
CA LYS A 162 6.54 -3.35 -17.43
C LYS A 162 5.42 -4.32 -17.76
N ALA A 163 4.39 -3.85 -18.46
CA ALA A 163 3.20 -4.65 -18.76
C ALA A 163 3.40 -5.63 -19.92
N THR A 164 4.17 -5.25 -20.94
CA THR A 164 4.50 -6.11 -22.08
C THR A 164 5.97 -5.99 -22.46
N LYS A 165 6.45 -6.85 -23.36
CA LYS A 165 7.84 -6.75 -23.86
C LYS A 165 8.09 -5.48 -24.67
N THR A 166 7.05 -4.97 -25.33
CA THR A 166 7.11 -3.88 -26.31
C THR A 166 6.68 -2.52 -25.77
N ALA A 167 5.87 -2.50 -24.71
CA ALA A 167 5.46 -1.25 -24.06
C ALA A 167 6.59 -0.68 -23.17
N PRO A 168 6.72 0.66 -23.09
CA PRO A 168 7.61 1.28 -22.13
C PRO A 168 7.16 0.96 -20.70
N ALA A 169 8.12 0.88 -19.78
CA ALA A 169 7.81 0.77 -18.36
C ALA A 169 7.26 2.09 -17.83
N TYR A 170 6.36 2.04 -16.85
CA TYR A 170 5.77 3.22 -16.22
C TYR A 170 5.85 3.13 -14.69
N ASP A 171 5.93 4.28 -14.03
CA ASP A 171 5.96 4.36 -12.57
C ASP A 171 4.53 4.37 -12.00
N SER A 172 4.29 3.61 -10.94
CA SER A 172 3.02 3.58 -10.21
C SER A 172 3.24 3.32 -8.72
N PHE A 173 2.21 3.56 -7.91
CA PHE A 173 2.20 3.28 -6.48
C PHE A 173 1.16 2.20 -6.16
N VAL A 174 1.50 1.29 -5.25
CA VAL A 174 0.60 0.26 -4.73
C VAL A 174 0.51 0.39 -3.22
N LEU A 175 -0.71 0.22 -2.70
CA LEU A 175 -0.99 0.23 -1.28
C LEU A 175 -1.13 -1.20 -0.74
N ALA A 176 -0.55 -1.45 0.44
CA ALA A 176 -0.95 -2.57 1.28
C ALA A 176 -1.48 -2.02 2.60
N VAL A 177 -2.62 -2.51 3.07
CA VAL A 177 -3.28 -2.01 4.28
C VAL A 177 -3.32 -3.12 5.32
N TRP A 178 -3.01 -2.75 6.56
CA TRP A 178 -3.13 -3.59 7.74
C TRP A 178 -4.16 -3.01 8.70
N VAL A 179 -5.09 -3.87 9.11
CA VAL A 179 -6.11 -3.57 10.11
C VAL A 179 -5.77 -4.35 11.39
N PRO A 180 -5.59 -3.68 12.55
CA PRO A 180 -5.36 -4.37 13.81
C PRO A 180 -6.62 -5.13 14.23
N SER A 181 -6.45 -6.31 14.85
CA SER A 181 -7.55 -7.24 15.15
C SER A 181 -8.64 -6.64 16.06
N GLU A 182 -8.26 -5.77 16.99
CA GLU A 182 -9.22 -5.07 17.87
C GLU A 182 -10.11 -4.11 17.06
N ALA A 183 -9.52 -3.29 16.20
CA ALA A 183 -10.29 -2.38 15.35
C ALA A 183 -11.15 -3.15 14.33
N ALA A 184 -10.64 -4.25 13.76
CA ALA A 184 -11.45 -5.12 12.90
C ALA A 184 -12.69 -5.66 13.63
N SER A 185 -12.53 -6.09 14.88
CA SER A 185 -13.64 -6.61 15.69
C SER A 185 -14.67 -5.53 16.01
N GLU A 186 -14.23 -4.29 16.21
CA GLU A 186 -15.11 -3.15 16.46
C GLU A 186 -15.83 -2.69 15.19
N MET A 187 -15.14 -2.64 14.05
CA MET A 187 -15.74 -2.35 12.74
C MET A 187 -16.90 -3.28 12.42
N VAL A 188 -16.71 -4.58 12.63
CA VAL A 188 -17.78 -5.58 12.43
C VAL A 188 -18.97 -5.32 13.36
N LYS A 189 -18.76 -4.84 14.58
CA LYS A 189 -19.88 -4.49 15.48
C LYS A 189 -20.65 -3.27 14.96
N LEU A 190 -19.93 -2.21 14.59
CA LEU A 190 -20.51 -0.97 14.06
C LEU A 190 -21.28 -1.18 12.75
N GLU A 191 -20.89 -2.17 11.94
CA GLU A 191 -21.61 -2.53 10.70
C GLU A 191 -22.96 -3.23 10.97
N ASN A 192 -23.10 -3.87 12.14
CA ASN A 192 -24.30 -4.64 12.51
C ASN A 192 -25.29 -3.86 13.41
N GLU A 193 -25.02 -2.58 13.67
CA GLU A 193 -25.86 -1.64 14.45
C GLU A 193 -26.61 -0.65 13.55
#